data_AF-A0AAV6CQZ5-F1
#
_entry.id   AF-A0AAV6CQZ5-F1
#
_cell.length_a   1.000
_cell.length_b   1.000
_cell.length_c   1.000
_cell.angle_alpha   90.00
_cell.angle_beta   90.00
_cell.angle_gamma   90.00
#
_symmetry.space_group_name_H-M   'P 1'
#
loop_
_entity.id
_entity.type
_entity.pdbx_description
1 polymer ?
#
loop_
_entity_poly.entity_id
_entity_poly.type
_entity_poly.pdbx_seq_one_letter_code
_entity_poly.pdbx_strand_id
1 'polypeptide(L)'
;MLRSAAPIAEATLRVDCAARLGPLRRIWTSFGYDEINWTSTPAGKRALRVIGEFAEEPYYVRSHYIFNSGIGWSLPHWGAGNVYHEDAAGRPFYDFTIADRVYDAVVEAGLRPLVELAFTPRALVPDDAEARFRYEPSPTQWSPYEAGLWSFPPKDYAKWAGLVRALVEHCVARYGAAHVRGWLWELWNEPDILYWRGTPEEFHALYDVTAAAVKAALPEAAAGGPTTTGDLGPGRRGNEFLRGFLAHCAKTSVPLDFVSFHTKGARFDPWRVYGPLGGPAPRKQSPSSLKMLREV
;
A
#
# COMPACT_ATOMS: atom_id res chain seq x y z
N MET A 1 -30.23 32.93 12.97
CA MET A 1 -29.84 33.39 11.62
C MET A 1 -28.34 33.62 11.61
N LEU A 2 -27.56 32.68 11.06
CA LEU A 2 -26.14 32.91 10.80
C LEU A 2 -26.05 33.98 9.71
N ARG A 3 -25.47 35.14 10.03
CA ARG A 3 -25.21 36.19 9.04
C ARG A 3 -24.20 35.62 8.04
N SER A 4 -24.62 35.47 6.79
CA SER A 4 -23.71 35.22 5.67
C SER A 4 -22.69 36.35 5.66
N ALA A 5 -21.41 36.03 5.85
CA ALA A 5 -20.35 36.99 5.56
C ALA A 5 -20.49 37.43 4.09
N ALA A 6 -20.26 38.72 3.81
CA ALA A 6 -20.19 39.19 2.43
C ALA A 6 -19.04 38.44 1.71
N PRO A 7 -19.23 38.02 0.44
CA PRO A 7 -18.18 37.33 -0.30
C PRO A 7 -16.96 38.23 -0.44
N ILE A 8 -15.76 37.65 -0.31
CA ILE A 8 -14.52 38.35 -0.63
C ILE A 8 -14.54 38.63 -2.14
N ALA A 9 -14.62 39.91 -2.51
CA ALA A 9 -14.67 40.34 -3.91
C ALA A 9 -13.27 40.53 -4.52
N GLU A 10 -12.25 40.76 -3.70
CA GLU A 10 -10.89 41.01 -4.13
C GLU A 10 -9.89 40.48 -3.07
N ALA A 11 -8.76 39.97 -3.54
CA ALA A 11 -7.63 39.58 -2.70
C ALA A 11 -6.33 40.14 -3.29
N THR A 12 -5.55 40.84 -2.47
CA THR A 12 -4.26 41.42 -2.86
C THR A 12 -3.12 40.52 -2.38
N LEU A 13 -2.35 39.95 -3.31
CA LEU A 13 -1.13 39.20 -3.00
C LEU A 13 0.10 40.12 -3.09
N ARG A 14 0.98 40.08 -2.09
CA ARG A 14 2.30 40.70 -2.14
C ARG A 14 3.36 39.64 -1.88
N VAL A 15 4.33 39.51 -2.78
CA VAL A 15 5.44 38.56 -2.66
C VAL A 15 6.72 39.36 -2.56
N ASP A 16 7.42 39.25 -1.43
CA ASP A 16 8.74 39.85 -1.24
C ASP A 16 9.82 38.83 -1.60
N CYS A 17 10.41 38.98 -2.79
CA CYS A 17 11.47 38.09 -3.28
C CYS A 17 12.79 38.21 -2.50
N ALA A 18 12.97 39.27 -1.68
CA ALA A 18 14.14 39.41 -0.81
C ALA A 18 13.97 38.66 0.52
N ALA A 19 12.74 38.33 0.92
CA ALA A 19 12.44 37.61 2.15
C ALA A 19 12.51 36.08 1.98
N ARG A 20 13.67 35.48 2.29
CA ARG A 20 13.86 34.03 2.23
C ARG A 20 13.31 33.33 3.47
N LEU A 21 12.27 32.49 3.32
CA LEU A 21 11.65 31.72 4.41
C LEU A 21 12.21 30.30 4.60
N GLY A 22 13.21 29.91 3.81
CA GLY A 22 13.81 28.57 3.81
C GLY A 22 13.37 27.72 2.60
N PRO A 23 13.83 26.46 2.52
CA PRO A 23 13.45 25.56 1.44
C PRO A 23 12.00 25.10 1.60
N LEU A 24 11.25 25.07 0.49
CA LEU A 24 9.92 24.47 0.45
C LEU A 24 10.04 22.95 0.56
N ARG A 25 9.53 22.37 1.64
CA ARG A 25 9.47 20.91 1.79
C ARG A 25 8.38 20.35 0.88
N ARG A 26 8.76 19.46 -0.02
CA ARG A 26 7.87 18.82 -0.99
C ARG A 26 7.22 17.59 -0.36
N ILE A 27 6.06 17.77 0.24
CA ILE A 27 5.33 16.68 0.93
C ILE A 27 4.42 15.88 -0.01
N TRP A 28 4.37 16.21 -1.30
CA TRP A 28 3.48 15.64 -2.31
C TRP A 28 4.18 14.62 -3.22
N THR A 29 5.42 14.24 -2.92
CA THR A 29 6.30 13.45 -3.80
C THR A 29 6.05 11.96 -3.70
N SER A 30 4.78 11.57 -3.76
CA SER A 30 4.35 10.17 -3.71
C SER A 30 3.03 10.00 -4.46
N PHE A 31 2.88 8.86 -5.15
CA PHE A 31 1.61 8.42 -5.73
C PHE A 31 1.51 6.89 -5.68
N GLY A 32 0.31 6.36 -5.88
CA GLY A 32 0.11 4.91 -5.88
C GLY A 32 -1.13 4.44 -6.62
N TYR A 33 -1.18 3.13 -6.86
CA TYR A 33 -2.21 2.42 -7.62
C TYR A 33 -2.19 0.93 -7.28
N ASP A 34 -3.20 0.18 -7.70
CA ASP A 34 -3.39 -1.21 -7.26
C ASP A 34 -2.73 -2.22 -8.22
N GLU A 35 -2.84 -1.99 -9.52
CA GLU A 35 -2.50 -2.96 -10.57
C GLU A 35 -0.98 -3.08 -10.84
N ILE A 36 -0.24 -3.72 -9.93
CA ILE A 36 1.23 -3.85 -10.00
C ILE A 36 1.76 -4.42 -11.33
N ASN A 37 1.07 -5.36 -11.98
CA ASN A 37 1.62 -5.92 -13.24
C ASN A 37 1.44 -4.96 -14.43
N TRP A 38 0.63 -3.91 -14.29
CA TRP A 38 0.49 -2.88 -15.31
C TRP A 38 1.68 -1.92 -15.32
N THR A 39 2.43 -1.84 -14.21
CA THR A 39 3.63 -1.00 -14.05
C THR A 39 4.64 -1.23 -15.18
N SER A 40 4.93 -2.48 -15.48
CA SER A 40 5.95 -2.86 -16.48
C SER A 40 5.45 -2.85 -17.93
N THR A 41 4.15 -2.62 -18.16
CA THR A 41 3.59 -2.56 -19.52
C THR A 41 4.09 -1.31 -20.26
N PRO A 42 4.00 -1.26 -21.61
CA PRO A 42 4.34 -0.05 -22.34
C PRO A 42 3.56 1.19 -21.89
N ALA A 43 2.30 1.04 -21.47
CA ALA A 43 1.50 2.14 -20.94
C ALA A 43 1.96 2.58 -19.55
N GLY A 44 2.20 1.63 -18.64
CA GLY A 44 2.73 1.91 -17.30
C GLY A 44 4.09 2.61 -17.36
N LYS A 45 5.04 2.08 -18.14
CA LYS A 45 6.35 2.70 -18.35
C LYS A 45 6.25 4.12 -18.93
N ARG A 46 5.32 4.36 -19.87
CA ARG A 46 5.06 5.72 -20.39
C ARG A 46 4.56 6.66 -19.29
N ALA A 47 3.58 6.24 -18.49
CA ALA A 47 3.04 7.05 -17.41
C ALA A 47 4.12 7.39 -16.36
N LEU A 48 4.94 6.41 -15.95
CA LEU A 48 6.05 6.64 -15.03
C LEU A 48 7.08 7.62 -15.58
N ARG A 49 7.45 7.50 -16.86
CA ARG A 49 8.38 8.45 -17.49
C ARG A 49 7.83 9.87 -17.52
N VAL A 50 6.56 10.05 -17.90
CA VAL A 50 5.92 11.37 -17.89
C VAL A 50 5.99 11.98 -16.48
N ILE A 51 5.74 11.19 -15.44
CA ILE A 51 5.87 11.65 -14.05
C ILE A 51 7.33 12.01 -13.73
N GLY A 52 8.28 11.13 -14.07
CA GLY A 52 9.71 11.38 -13.87
C GLY A 52 10.23 12.64 -14.58
N GLU A 53 9.68 12.99 -15.74
CA GLU A 53 10.08 14.17 -16.52
C GLU A 53 9.70 15.51 -15.85
N PHE A 54 8.56 15.57 -15.14
CA PHE A 54 8.14 16.78 -14.42
C PHE A 54 8.45 16.76 -12.92
N ALA A 55 8.80 15.59 -12.36
CA ALA A 55 9.06 15.45 -10.94
C ALA A 55 10.28 16.28 -10.51
N GLU A 56 10.09 17.12 -9.49
CA GLU A 56 11.16 18.02 -9.04
C GLU A 56 12.21 17.33 -8.15
N GLU A 57 11.89 16.12 -7.71
CA GLU A 57 12.75 15.13 -7.05
C GLU A 57 12.16 13.73 -7.30
N PRO A 58 12.89 12.62 -7.08
CA PRO A 58 12.33 11.28 -7.28
C PRO A 58 11.09 11.03 -6.42
N TYR A 59 9.91 10.89 -7.04
CA TYR A 59 8.67 10.59 -6.32
C TYR A 59 8.63 9.11 -5.91
N TYR A 60 7.96 8.84 -4.80
CA TYR A 60 7.64 7.50 -4.35
C TYR A 60 6.47 6.90 -5.14
N VAL A 61 6.64 5.67 -5.60
CA VAL A 61 5.64 4.89 -6.34
C VAL A 61 5.22 3.71 -5.46
N ARG A 62 3.96 3.72 -5.02
CA ARG A 62 3.37 2.68 -4.17
C ARG A 62 2.42 1.80 -4.96
N SER A 63 2.61 0.48 -4.91
CA SER A 63 1.68 -0.49 -5.49
C SER A 63 1.48 -1.69 -4.56
N HIS A 64 0.31 -2.30 -4.64
CA HIS A 64 -0.04 -3.51 -3.89
C HIS A 64 0.57 -4.79 -4.48
N TYR A 65 0.50 -5.89 -3.73
CA TYR A 65 0.63 -7.27 -4.23
C TYR A 65 2.02 -7.79 -4.62
N ILE A 66 3.13 -7.21 -4.13
CA ILE A 66 4.47 -7.74 -4.48
C ILE A 66 4.65 -9.21 -4.04
N PHE A 67 4.03 -9.64 -2.94
CA PHE A 67 4.16 -10.99 -2.41
C PHE A 67 3.03 -11.95 -2.78
N ASN A 68 1.94 -11.46 -3.38
CA ASN A 68 0.86 -12.34 -3.81
C ASN A 68 1.34 -13.33 -4.86
N SER A 69 0.93 -14.59 -4.70
CA SER A 69 1.18 -15.65 -5.66
C SER A 69 0.29 -15.46 -6.89
N GLY A 70 0.81 -15.78 -8.07
CA GLY A 70 0.08 -15.66 -9.33
C GLY A 70 1.00 -15.72 -10.53
N ILE A 71 0.46 -15.44 -11.71
CA ILE A 71 1.22 -15.57 -12.97
C ILE A 71 1.66 -14.22 -13.56
N GLY A 72 1.48 -13.12 -12.82
CA GLY A 72 1.76 -11.77 -13.30
C GLY A 72 0.71 -11.21 -14.28
N TRP A 73 -0.45 -11.85 -14.37
CA TRP A 73 -1.63 -11.35 -15.09
C TRP A 73 -2.63 -10.84 -14.06
N SER A 74 -3.01 -9.58 -14.17
CA SER A 74 -3.88 -8.94 -13.19
C SER A 74 -5.28 -8.69 -13.74
N LEU A 75 -6.28 -8.92 -12.90
CA LEU A 75 -7.57 -8.26 -13.03
C LEU A 75 -7.45 -6.80 -12.56
N PRO A 76 -8.30 -5.87 -13.03
CA PRO A 76 -8.38 -4.54 -12.43
C PRO A 76 -8.51 -4.63 -10.90
N HIS A 77 -7.81 -3.77 -10.17
CA HIS A 77 -7.64 -3.79 -8.70
C HIS A 77 -6.72 -4.87 -8.11
N TRP A 78 -6.32 -5.90 -8.86
CA TRP A 78 -5.55 -7.04 -8.35
C TRP A 78 -4.16 -7.12 -9.01
N GLY A 79 -3.31 -8.02 -8.52
CA GLY A 79 -2.01 -8.32 -9.13
C GLY A 79 -1.21 -9.35 -8.34
N ALA A 80 0.00 -9.65 -8.83
CA ALA A 80 0.90 -10.62 -8.20
C ALA A 80 2.35 -10.36 -8.58
N GLY A 81 3.23 -10.20 -7.60
CA GLY A 81 4.69 -10.24 -7.81
C GLY A 81 5.26 -11.66 -7.80
N ASN A 82 4.53 -12.65 -7.25
CA ASN A 82 4.87 -14.07 -7.29
C ASN A 82 6.29 -14.41 -6.80
N VAL A 83 6.77 -13.70 -5.77
CA VAL A 83 8.16 -13.82 -5.32
C VAL A 83 8.43 -15.12 -4.57
N TYR A 84 7.50 -15.58 -3.73
CA TYR A 84 7.72 -16.69 -2.80
C TYR A 84 7.20 -18.04 -3.32
N HIS A 85 8.04 -19.06 -3.23
CA HIS A 85 7.71 -20.45 -3.57
C HIS A 85 8.32 -21.42 -2.56
N GLU A 86 7.80 -22.64 -2.51
CA GLU A 86 8.40 -23.74 -1.74
C GLU A 86 8.60 -24.97 -2.63
N ASP A 87 9.72 -25.66 -2.43
CA ASP A 87 9.93 -26.97 -3.06
C ASP A 87 9.13 -28.09 -2.36
N ALA A 88 9.24 -29.32 -2.86
CA ALA A 88 8.54 -30.47 -2.29
C ALA A 88 8.94 -30.80 -0.83
N ALA A 89 10.06 -30.27 -0.36
CA ALA A 89 10.51 -30.41 1.04
C ALA A 89 10.10 -29.20 1.90
N GLY A 90 9.32 -28.25 1.37
CA GLY A 90 8.89 -27.04 2.06
C GLY A 90 9.99 -26.00 2.23
N ARG A 91 11.10 -26.10 1.47
CA ARG A 91 12.19 -25.12 1.52
C ARG A 91 11.86 -23.93 0.63
N PRO A 92 12.01 -22.69 1.12
CA PRO A 92 11.69 -21.51 0.33
C PRO A 92 12.69 -21.31 -0.80
N PHE A 93 12.19 -20.90 -1.96
CA PHE A 93 12.98 -20.30 -3.04
C PHE A 93 12.25 -19.09 -3.61
N TYR A 94 13.00 -18.19 -4.25
CA TYR A 94 12.49 -16.88 -4.63
C TYR A 94 12.62 -16.65 -6.13
N ASP A 95 11.55 -16.16 -6.77
CA ASP A 95 11.54 -15.74 -8.18
C ASP A 95 11.28 -14.23 -8.27
N PHE A 96 12.32 -13.46 -8.56
CA PHE A 96 12.24 -12.01 -8.65
C PHE A 96 11.86 -11.50 -10.05
N THR A 97 11.53 -12.38 -11.01
CA THR A 97 11.31 -11.98 -12.41
C THR A 97 10.26 -10.88 -12.57
N ILE A 98 9.14 -10.97 -11.85
CA ILE A 98 8.08 -9.95 -11.93
C ILE A 98 8.46 -8.72 -11.11
N ALA A 99 9.01 -8.91 -9.90
CA ALA A 99 9.49 -7.82 -9.06
C ALA A 99 10.50 -6.93 -9.81
N ASP A 100 11.46 -7.54 -10.51
CA ASP A 100 12.45 -6.84 -11.33
C ASP A 100 11.79 -6.00 -12.41
N ARG A 101 10.83 -6.56 -13.16
CA ARG A 101 10.12 -5.81 -14.21
C ARG A 101 9.40 -4.57 -13.67
N VAL A 102 8.81 -4.70 -12.48
CA VAL A 102 8.07 -3.62 -11.80
C VAL A 102 9.04 -2.55 -11.31
N TYR A 103 10.07 -2.95 -10.56
CA TYR A 103 11.01 -2.00 -9.98
C TYR A 103 11.95 -1.38 -11.01
N ASP A 104 12.35 -2.11 -12.05
CA ASP A 104 13.08 -1.54 -13.18
C ASP A 104 12.28 -0.41 -13.83
N ALA A 105 10.98 -0.62 -14.08
CA ALA A 105 10.13 0.41 -14.67
C ALA A 105 10.06 1.69 -13.82
N VAL A 106 10.08 1.56 -12.49
CA VAL A 106 10.08 2.69 -11.55
C VAL A 106 11.45 3.38 -11.51
N VAL A 107 12.52 2.61 -11.34
CA VAL A 107 13.90 3.11 -11.21
C VAL A 107 14.39 3.74 -12.52
N GLU A 108 14.11 3.12 -13.68
CA GLU A 108 14.43 3.64 -15.01
C GLU A 108 13.75 4.99 -15.30
N ALA A 109 12.59 5.25 -14.66
CA ALA A 109 11.89 6.53 -14.76
C ALA A 109 12.43 7.62 -13.80
N GLY A 110 13.50 7.33 -13.05
CA GLY A 110 14.06 8.25 -12.06
C GLY A 110 13.21 8.38 -10.79
N LEU A 111 12.30 7.44 -10.55
CA LEU A 111 11.40 7.40 -9.39
C LEU A 111 11.88 6.39 -8.35
N ARG A 112 11.25 6.35 -7.17
CA ARG A 112 11.60 5.46 -6.08
C ARG A 112 10.45 4.55 -5.70
N PRO A 113 10.67 3.25 -5.50
CA PRO A 113 9.66 2.39 -4.89
C PRO A 113 9.37 2.78 -3.43
N LEU A 114 8.08 2.85 -3.10
CA LEU A 114 7.55 2.63 -1.76
C LEU A 114 6.97 1.21 -1.79
N VAL A 115 7.75 0.28 -1.25
CA VAL A 115 7.47 -1.15 -1.33
C VAL A 115 6.48 -1.52 -0.24
N GLU A 116 5.26 -1.87 -0.64
CA GLU A 116 4.32 -2.55 0.24
C GLU A 116 4.70 -4.03 0.34
N LEU A 117 5.13 -4.46 1.53
CA LEU A 117 5.47 -5.83 1.87
C LEU A 117 4.18 -6.61 2.18
N ALA A 118 3.43 -6.94 1.13
CA ALA A 118 2.13 -7.60 1.22
C ALA A 118 1.73 -8.29 -0.11
N PHE A 119 0.73 -9.16 -0.12
CA PHE A 119 0.09 -9.80 1.02
C PHE A 119 0.68 -11.20 1.27
N THR A 120 -0.01 -12.09 1.98
CA THR A 120 0.50 -13.43 2.27
C THR A 120 0.57 -14.28 0.98
N PRO A 121 1.77 -14.77 0.58
CA PRO A 121 1.90 -15.71 -0.53
C PRO A 121 1.06 -16.98 -0.30
N ARG A 122 0.54 -17.60 -1.35
CA ARG A 122 -0.34 -18.79 -1.25
C ARG A 122 0.28 -19.91 -0.41
N ALA A 123 1.58 -20.16 -0.55
CA ALA A 123 2.30 -21.19 0.20
C ALA A 123 2.41 -20.89 1.71
N LEU A 124 2.30 -19.62 2.12
CA LEU A 124 2.32 -19.18 3.52
C LEU A 124 0.92 -18.96 4.10
N VAL A 125 -0.15 -19.12 3.33
CA VAL A 125 -1.51 -19.10 3.86
C VAL A 125 -1.68 -20.27 4.84
N PRO A 126 -2.31 -20.07 6.02
CA PRO A 126 -2.62 -21.17 6.95
C PRO A 126 -3.45 -22.27 6.31
N ASP A 127 -3.14 -23.53 6.62
CA ASP A 127 -3.77 -24.69 5.97
C ASP A 127 -5.27 -24.79 6.27
N ASP A 128 -5.72 -24.23 7.39
CA ASP A 128 -7.12 -24.16 7.83
C ASP A 128 -7.84 -22.86 7.39
N ALA A 129 -7.17 -21.97 6.66
CA ALA A 129 -7.74 -20.67 6.27
C ALA A 129 -8.99 -20.81 5.39
N GLU A 130 -9.04 -21.80 4.50
CA GLU A 130 -10.21 -22.08 3.66
C GLU A 130 -11.44 -22.49 4.48
N ALA A 131 -11.27 -23.20 5.60
CA ALA A 131 -12.37 -23.53 6.50
C ALA A 131 -12.91 -22.28 7.25
N ARG A 132 -12.06 -21.26 7.42
CA ARG A 132 -12.37 -19.99 8.09
C ARG A 132 -12.84 -18.89 7.12
N PHE A 133 -12.77 -19.15 5.81
CA PHE A 133 -13.12 -18.19 4.77
C PHE A 133 -14.18 -18.77 3.84
N ARG A 134 -15.42 -18.27 3.97
CA ARG A 134 -16.50 -18.63 3.05
C ARG A 134 -16.23 -18.03 1.67
N TYR A 135 -15.93 -18.89 0.72
CA TYR A 135 -15.81 -18.55 -0.69
C TYR A 135 -17.02 -19.07 -1.45
N GLU A 136 -17.68 -18.19 -2.20
CA GLU A 136 -18.72 -18.57 -3.16
C GLU A 136 -18.17 -18.35 -4.56
N PRO A 137 -18.05 -19.40 -5.40
CA PRO A 137 -17.59 -19.25 -6.76
C PRO A 137 -18.43 -18.22 -7.52
N SER A 138 -17.77 -17.31 -8.23
CA SER A 138 -18.41 -16.35 -9.13
C SER A 138 -17.63 -16.22 -10.43
N PRO A 139 -18.25 -15.79 -11.55
CA PRO A 139 -17.53 -15.60 -12.81
C PRO A 139 -16.37 -14.60 -12.76
N THR A 140 -16.27 -13.81 -11.68
CA THR A 140 -15.24 -12.77 -11.50
C THR A 140 -14.26 -13.07 -10.38
N GLN A 141 -14.35 -14.24 -9.75
CA GLN A 141 -13.39 -14.71 -8.75
C GLN A 141 -12.98 -16.14 -9.11
N TRP A 142 -11.70 -16.36 -9.41
CA TRP A 142 -11.25 -17.63 -9.97
C TRP A 142 -10.84 -18.64 -8.89
N SER A 143 -10.44 -18.15 -7.72
CA SER A 143 -10.04 -19.00 -6.60
C SER A 143 -10.34 -18.37 -5.23
N PRO A 144 -10.44 -19.19 -4.17
CA PRO A 144 -10.46 -18.70 -2.79
C PRO A 144 -9.28 -17.78 -2.46
N TYR A 145 -8.10 -18.04 -3.06
CA TYR A 145 -6.91 -17.23 -2.82
C TYR A 145 -7.14 -15.78 -3.20
N GLU A 146 -7.50 -15.54 -4.47
CA GLU A 146 -7.77 -14.20 -5.01
C GLU A 146 -8.94 -13.53 -4.29
N ALA A 147 -9.93 -14.30 -3.85
CA ALA A 147 -11.09 -13.79 -3.14
C ALA A 147 -10.79 -13.27 -1.73
N GLY A 148 -9.66 -13.66 -1.12
CA GLY A 148 -9.25 -13.07 0.15
C GLY A 148 -8.35 -13.91 1.05
N LEU A 149 -7.94 -15.14 0.71
CA LEU A 149 -7.05 -15.89 1.61
C LEU A 149 -5.68 -15.23 1.81
N TRP A 150 -5.26 -14.39 0.87
CA TRP A 150 -4.05 -13.57 1.01
C TRP A 150 -4.08 -12.64 2.24
N SER A 151 -5.26 -12.35 2.80
CA SER A 151 -5.44 -11.46 3.97
C SER A 151 -5.18 -12.13 5.33
N PHE A 152 -4.92 -13.44 5.36
CA PHE A 152 -4.58 -14.14 6.58
C PHE A 152 -3.11 -13.91 6.98
N PRO A 153 -2.79 -13.89 8.29
CA PRO A 153 -1.40 -13.91 8.75
C PRO A 153 -0.63 -15.08 8.14
N PRO A 154 0.65 -14.92 7.78
CA PRO A 154 1.45 -16.04 7.29
C PRO A 154 1.59 -17.10 8.38
N LYS A 155 1.48 -18.39 8.02
CA LYS A 155 1.58 -19.50 8.98
C LYS A 155 2.98 -19.70 9.57
N ASP A 156 3.99 -19.11 8.94
CA ASP A 156 5.39 -19.19 9.36
C ASP A 156 6.06 -17.81 9.21
N TYR A 157 6.33 -17.18 10.36
CA TYR A 157 6.92 -15.84 10.42
C TYR A 157 8.42 -15.85 10.11
N ALA A 158 9.11 -16.99 10.30
CA ALA A 158 10.52 -17.11 9.92
C ALA A 158 10.67 -17.18 8.40
N LYS A 159 9.78 -17.92 7.71
CA LYS A 159 9.71 -17.93 6.25
C LYS A 159 9.31 -16.57 5.68
N TRP A 160 8.37 -15.86 6.33
CA TRP A 160 8.05 -14.47 5.98
C TRP A 160 9.26 -13.54 6.14
N ALA A 161 9.98 -13.61 7.26
CA ALA A 161 11.20 -12.80 7.46
C ALA A 161 12.27 -13.11 6.40
N GLY A 162 12.43 -14.39 6.04
CA GLY A 162 13.33 -14.81 4.96
C GLY A 162 12.93 -14.21 3.60
N LEU A 163 11.63 -14.19 3.27
CA LEU A 163 11.10 -13.56 2.07
C LEU A 163 11.40 -12.06 2.01
N VAL A 164 11.11 -11.33 3.09
CA VAL A 164 11.37 -9.89 3.18
C VAL A 164 12.86 -9.61 3.01
N ARG A 165 13.71 -10.34 3.76
CA ARG A 165 15.16 -10.21 3.68
C ARG A 165 15.68 -10.48 2.26
N ALA A 166 15.25 -11.56 1.64
CA ALA A 166 15.67 -11.95 0.29
C ALA A 166 15.28 -10.89 -0.75
N LEU A 167 14.09 -10.30 -0.64
CA LEU A 167 13.68 -9.20 -1.53
C LEU A 167 14.58 -7.97 -1.36
N VAL A 168 14.85 -7.54 -0.13
CA VAL A 168 15.71 -6.37 0.13
C VAL A 168 17.14 -6.62 -0.35
N GLU A 169 17.73 -7.79 -0.04
CA GLU A 169 19.08 -8.17 -0.49
C GLU A 169 19.16 -8.22 -2.03
N HIS A 170 18.13 -8.77 -2.69
CA HIS A 170 18.04 -8.79 -4.15
C HIS A 170 17.97 -7.39 -4.75
N CYS A 171 17.12 -6.50 -4.21
CA CYS A 171 17.05 -5.10 -4.64
C CYS A 171 18.40 -4.39 -4.45
N VAL A 172 19.09 -4.61 -3.33
CA VAL A 172 20.44 -4.06 -3.08
C VAL A 172 21.44 -4.56 -4.11
N ALA A 173 21.43 -5.86 -4.43
CA ALA A 173 22.31 -6.44 -5.43
C ALA A 173 22.03 -5.87 -6.83
N ARG A 174 20.75 -5.63 -7.18
CA ARG A 174 20.33 -5.15 -8.50
C ARG A 174 20.52 -3.66 -8.71
N TYR A 175 20.16 -2.82 -7.72
CA TYR A 175 20.11 -1.36 -7.85
C TYR A 175 21.21 -0.63 -7.05
N GLY A 176 21.94 -1.36 -6.21
CA GLY A 176 22.98 -0.80 -5.33
C GLY A 176 22.43 -0.21 -4.04
N ALA A 177 23.12 -0.46 -2.93
CA ALA A 177 22.71 -0.01 -1.59
C ALA A 177 22.47 1.51 -1.50
N ALA A 178 23.29 2.32 -2.18
CA ALA A 178 23.18 3.78 -2.17
C ALA A 178 21.86 4.28 -2.79
N HIS A 179 21.29 3.54 -3.74
CA HIS A 179 19.99 3.84 -4.32
C HIS A 179 18.86 3.29 -3.43
N VAL A 180 18.98 2.01 -3.01
CA VAL A 180 17.94 1.30 -2.25
C VAL A 180 17.71 1.86 -0.85
N ARG A 181 18.72 2.46 -0.21
CA ARG A 181 18.51 3.17 1.07
C ARG A 181 17.52 4.33 0.97
N GLY A 182 17.27 4.83 -0.24
CA GLY A 182 16.28 5.87 -0.51
C GLY A 182 14.86 5.33 -0.70
N TRP A 183 14.66 4.01 -0.68
CA TRP A 183 13.35 3.37 -0.79
C TRP A 183 12.68 3.31 0.59
N LEU A 184 11.36 3.13 0.59
CA LEU A 184 10.57 2.91 1.79
C LEU A 184 10.02 1.48 1.79
N TRP A 185 10.10 0.80 2.93
CA TRP A 185 9.64 -0.57 3.13
C TRP A 185 8.48 -0.57 4.12
N GLU A 186 7.28 -0.74 3.61
CA GLU A 186 6.04 -0.58 4.36
C GLU A 186 5.38 -1.93 4.59
N LEU A 187 5.07 -2.29 5.84
CA LEU A 187 4.34 -3.52 6.11
C LEU A 187 2.84 -3.34 5.85
N TRP A 188 2.31 -4.19 4.96
CA TRP A 188 0.88 -4.44 4.75
C TRP A 188 0.08 -3.26 4.18
N ASN A 189 -1.25 -3.45 4.08
CA ASN A 189 -2.22 -2.43 3.71
C ASN A 189 -3.48 -2.56 4.59
N GLU A 190 -3.90 -1.46 5.23
CA GLU A 190 -5.18 -1.33 5.93
C GLU A 190 -5.50 -2.51 6.88
N PRO A 191 -4.59 -2.85 7.83
CA PRO A 191 -4.78 -4.01 8.71
C PRO A 191 -5.94 -3.86 9.72
N ASP A 192 -6.53 -2.67 9.81
CA ASP A 192 -7.71 -2.40 10.63
C ASP A 192 -9.03 -2.84 9.97
N ILE A 193 -8.98 -3.41 8.77
CA ILE A 193 -10.16 -3.81 7.98
C ILE A 193 -9.98 -5.21 7.39
N LEU A 194 -10.88 -5.64 6.48
CA LEU A 194 -10.88 -6.98 5.87
C LEU A 194 -9.56 -7.42 5.18
N TYR A 195 -8.62 -6.49 4.98
CA TYR A 195 -7.30 -6.74 4.40
C TYR A 195 -6.38 -7.48 5.37
N TRP A 196 -6.74 -7.57 6.66
CA TRP A 196 -6.07 -8.40 7.65
C TRP A 196 -7.11 -9.20 8.44
N ARG A 197 -6.85 -10.50 8.58
CA ARG A 197 -7.73 -11.43 9.32
C ARG A 197 -7.14 -11.94 10.63
N GLY A 198 -5.94 -11.49 10.97
CA GLY A 198 -5.33 -11.77 12.26
C GLY A 198 -5.77 -10.79 13.34
N THR A 199 -5.23 -10.98 14.54
CA THR A 199 -5.36 -10.01 15.63
C THR A 199 -4.36 -8.85 15.47
N PRO A 200 -4.55 -7.73 16.18
CA PRO A 200 -3.53 -6.68 16.26
C PRO A 200 -2.18 -7.20 16.79
N GLU A 201 -2.18 -8.14 17.74
CA GLU A 201 -0.96 -8.73 18.29
C GLU A 201 -0.20 -9.58 17.27
N GLU A 202 -0.92 -10.35 16.44
CA GLU A 202 -0.32 -11.05 15.30
C GLU A 202 0.30 -10.05 14.31
N PHE A 203 -0.39 -8.94 14.05
CA PHE A 203 0.16 -7.88 13.19
C PHE A 203 1.43 -7.24 13.78
N HIS A 204 1.44 -6.99 15.09
CA HIS A 204 2.63 -6.49 15.78
C HIS A 204 3.81 -7.46 15.67
N ALA A 205 3.57 -8.76 15.89
CA ALA A 205 4.59 -9.78 15.73
C ALA A 205 5.08 -9.89 14.27
N LEU A 206 4.20 -9.69 13.28
CA LEU A 206 4.56 -9.65 11.87
C LEU A 206 5.45 -8.43 11.57
N TYR A 207 5.15 -7.28 12.18
CA TYR A 207 5.99 -6.09 12.07
C TYR A 207 7.37 -6.29 12.68
N ASP A 208 7.45 -6.90 13.86
CA ASP A 208 8.73 -7.17 14.53
C ASP A 208 9.69 -7.95 13.63
N VAL A 209 9.20 -9.05 13.03
CA VAL A 209 10.03 -9.87 12.12
C VAL A 209 10.30 -9.19 10.78
N THR A 210 9.38 -8.34 10.30
CA THR A 210 9.54 -7.59 9.05
C THR A 210 10.60 -6.50 9.18
N ALA A 211 10.49 -5.65 10.20
CA ALA A 211 11.45 -4.58 10.46
C ALA A 211 12.85 -5.15 10.71
N ALA A 212 12.96 -6.22 11.50
CA ALA A 212 14.22 -6.92 11.71
C ALA A 212 14.83 -7.45 10.41
N ALA A 213 14.02 -8.06 9.53
CA ALA A 213 14.48 -8.57 8.23
C ALA A 213 14.97 -7.45 7.30
N VAL A 214 14.24 -6.33 7.21
CA VAL A 214 14.65 -5.15 6.43
C VAL A 214 15.99 -4.62 6.93
N LYS A 215 16.13 -4.40 8.25
CA LYS A 215 17.35 -3.86 8.85
C LYS A 215 18.53 -4.82 8.77
N ALA A 216 18.29 -6.14 8.81
CA ALA A 216 19.33 -7.15 8.63
C ALA A 216 19.88 -7.16 7.20
N ALA A 217 19.04 -6.92 6.18
CA ALA A 217 19.45 -6.83 4.79
C ALA A 217 20.15 -5.51 4.45
N LEU A 218 19.61 -4.39 4.96
CA LEU A 218 20.16 -3.05 4.76
C LEU A 218 19.89 -2.18 6.00
N PRO A 219 20.87 -2.00 6.91
CA PRO A 219 20.66 -1.28 8.17
C PRO A 219 20.14 0.15 8.03
N GLU A 220 20.50 0.84 6.94
CA GLU A 220 20.05 2.21 6.64
C GLU A 220 18.65 2.28 5.99
N ALA A 221 18.04 1.15 5.60
CA ALA A 221 16.74 1.13 4.94
C ALA A 221 15.63 1.58 5.90
N ALA A 222 14.68 2.38 5.41
CA ALA A 222 13.56 2.84 6.21
C ALA A 222 12.42 1.81 6.20
N ALA A 223 12.03 1.32 7.38
CA ALA A 223 10.89 0.43 7.60
C ALA A 223 9.74 1.17 8.31
N GLY A 224 8.49 0.91 7.93
CA GLY A 224 7.34 1.64 8.46
C GLY A 224 6.00 0.95 8.31
N GLY A 225 4.97 1.59 8.86
CA GLY A 225 3.59 1.09 8.94
C GLY A 225 2.75 1.96 9.88
N PRO A 226 1.56 1.51 10.33
CA PRO A 226 0.91 0.24 10.04
C PRO A 226 -0.01 0.29 8.81
N THR A 227 -0.06 1.41 8.07
CA THR A 227 -0.94 1.60 6.89
C THR A 227 -2.42 1.56 7.18
N THR A 228 -2.82 1.91 8.40
CA THR A 228 -4.23 1.92 8.79
C THR A 228 -5.04 2.87 7.92
N THR A 229 -6.35 2.64 7.84
CA THR A 229 -7.27 3.62 7.28
C THR A 229 -7.41 4.84 8.24
N GLY A 230 -8.63 5.19 8.60
CA GLY A 230 -8.96 6.05 9.73
C GLY A 230 -10.24 5.55 10.37
N ASP A 231 -10.88 6.36 11.22
CA ASP A 231 -12.17 5.99 11.80
C ASP A 231 -13.30 6.20 10.79
N LEU A 232 -13.47 5.21 9.89
CA LEU A 232 -14.37 5.24 8.74
C LEU A 232 -15.84 4.90 9.05
N GLY A 233 -16.27 4.99 10.32
CA GLY A 233 -17.66 4.76 10.74
C GLY A 233 -17.79 3.88 12.00
N PRO A 234 -19.02 3.55 12.42
CA PRO A 234 -19.26 2.71 13.60
C PRO A 234 -18.53 1.37 13.49
N GLY A 235 -17.76 1.02 14.52
CA GLY A 235 -16.97 -0.22 14.58
C GLY A 235 -15.67 -0.21 13.77
N ARG A 236 -15.37 0.86 13.02
CA ARG A 236 -14.08 1.03 12.33
C ARG A 236 -13.13 1.81 13.23
N ARG A 237 -12.09 1.14 13.72
CA ARG A 237 -11.21 1.65 14.79
C ARG A 237 -9.76 1.80 14.29
N GLY A 238 -9.58 2.35 13.09
CA GLY A 238 -8.25 2.54 12.48
C GLY A 238 -7.32 3.37 13.37
N ASN A 239 -7.84 4.40 14.05
CA ASN A 239 -7.04 5.20 14.97
C ASN A 239 -6.62 4.43 16.24
N GLU A 240 -7.44 3.49 16.72
CA GLU A 240 -7.08 2.62 17.84
C GLU A 240 -6.00 1.63 17.42
N PHE A 241 -6.15 1.00 16.24
CA PHE A 241 -5.14 0.09 15.70
C PHE A 241 -3.79 0.79 15.56
N LEU A 242 -3.77 2.01 15.00
CA LEU A 242 -2.57 2.83 14.89
C LEU A 242 -1.95 3.13 16.25
N ARG A 243 -2.75 3.50 17.26
CA ARG A 243 -2.24 3.76 18.62
C ARG A 243 -1.66 2.50 19.26
N GLY A 244 -2.32 1.35 19.10
CA GLY A 244 -1.85 0.07 19.59
C GLY A 244 -0.50 -0.32 18.99
N PHE A 245 -0.38 -0.17 17.66
CA PHE A 245 0.86 -0.39 16.93
C PHE A 245 2.01 0.51 17.41
N LEU A 246 1.76 1.83 17.54
CA LEU A 246 2.78 2.77 18.02
C LEU A 246 3.20 2.49 19.47
N ALA A 247 2.24 2.09 20.33
CA ALA A 247 2.51 1.70 21.70
C ALA A 247 3.35 0.42 21.78
N HIS A 248 3.07 -0.57 20.92
CA HIS A 248 3.92 -1.76 20.76
C HIS A 248 5.33 -1.37 20.35
N CYS A 249 5.48 -0.55 19.30
CA CYS A 249 6.79 -0.15 18.80
C CYS A 249 7.63 0.58 19.85
N ALA A 250 7.01 1.51 20.58
CA ALA A 250 7.66 2.22 21.68
C ALA A 250 8.07 1.28 22.84
N LYS A 251 7.25 0.27 23.13
CA LYS A 251 7.51 -0.70 24.20
C LYS A 251 8.64 -1.67 23.85
N THR A 252 8.69 -2.17 22.62
CA THR A 252 9.67 -3.17 22.19
C THR A 252 10.94 -2.57 21.61
N SER A 253 10.95 -1.27 21.31
CA SER A 253 12.03 -0.60 20.58
C SER A 253 12.34 -1.25 19.22
N VAL A 254 11.35 -1.91 18.60
CA VAL A 254 11.44 -2.35 17.21
C VAL A 254 11.66 -1.13 16.31
N PRO A 255 12.54 -1.21 15.29
CA PRO A 255 12.79 -0.09 14.39
C PRO A 255 11.51 0.36 13.67
N LEU A 256 11.22 1.66 13.76
CA LEU A 256 10.12 2.34 13.08
C LEU A 256 10.63 3.68 12.55
N ASP A 257 10.96 3.75 11.26
CA ASP A 257 11.56 4.93 10.63
C ASP A 257 10.52 5.93 10.12
N PHE A 258 9.32 5.44 9.77
CA PHE A 258 8.20 6.28 9.37
C PHE A 258 6.86 5.66 9.75
N VAL A 259 5.86 6.53 9.91
CA VAL A 259 4.47 6.13 10.16
C VAL A 259 3.65 6.43 8.91
N SER A 260 2.83 5.47 8.48
CA SER A 260 1.95 5.61 7.34
C SER A 260 0.52 5.20 7.66
N PHE A 261 -0.43 5.92 7.04
CA PHE A 261 -1.87 5.73 7.19
C PHE A 261 -2.59 6.36 5.98
N HIS A 262 -3.84 5.96 5.74
CA HIS A 262 -4.66 6.51 4.69
C HIS A 262 -5.71 7.46 5.25
N THR A 263 -5.77 8.66 4.67
CA THR A 263 -6.87 9.60 4.91
C THR A 263 -7.52 9.97 3.59
N LYS A 264 -8.85 10.02 3.59
CA LYS A 264 -9.66 10.41 2.42
C LYS A 264 -10.62 11.51 2.87
N GLY A 265 -10.75 12.58 2.08
CA GLY A 265 -11.51 13.77 2.43
C GLY A 265 -13.04 13.64 2.39
N ALA A 266 -13.58 12.43 2.20
CA ALA A 266 -15.02 12.20 2.09
C ALA A 266 -15.48 11.08 3.04
N ARG A 267 -16.47 11.40 3.88
CA ARG A 267 -17.23 10.43 4.69
C ARG A 267 -18.51 10.06 3.95
N PHE A 268 -18.69 8.78 3.67
CA PHE A 268 -19.93 8.26 3.09
C PHE A 268 -20.83 7.73 4.21
N ASP A 269 -21.89 8.48 4.53
CA ASP A 269 -22.92 8.00 5.44
C ASP A 269 -24.30 8.62 5.06
N PRO A 270 -25.24 7.83 4.49
CA PRO A 270 -25.17 6.38 4.22
C PRO A 270 -24.36 6.02 2.95
N TRP A 271 -23.88 4.77 2.87
CA TRP A 271 -23.00 4.23 1.80
C TRP A 271 -23.56 4.37 0.38
N ARG A 272 -24.89 4.37 0.22
CA ARG A 272 -25.70 4.80 -0.95
C ARG A 272 -27.16 4.88 -0.52
N VAL A 273 -27.92 5.88 -0.99
CA VAL A 273 -29.39 5.84 -0.96
C VAL A 273 -29.88 5.79 -2.40
N TYR A 274 -30.43 4.65 -2.79
CA TYR A 274 -31.06 4.51 -4.09
C TYR A 274 -32.50 5.01 -4.00
N GLY A 275 -32.79 6.07 -4.75
CA GLY A 275 -34.16 6.51 -5.02
C GLY A 275 -34.69 5.87 -6.32
N PRO A 276 -36.00 5.98 -6.59
CA PRO A 276 -36.55 5.59 -7.88
C PRO A 276 -35.84 6.34 -9.02
N LEU A 277 -35.64 5.68 -10.16
CA LEU A 277 -35.15 6.32 -11.38
C LEU A 277 -36.03 7.54 -11.71
N GLY A 278 -35.41 8.72 -11.84
CA GLY A 278 -36.10 9.99 -12.09
C GLY A 278 -36.69 10.68 -10.84
N GLY A 279 -36.55 10.10 -9.65
CA GLY A 279 -36.96 10.71 -8.39
C GLY A 279 -35.93 11.73 -7.85
N PRO A 280 -36.35 12.67 -7.00
CA PRO A 280 -35.42 13.55 -6.30
C PRO A 280 -34.51 12.74 -5.37
N ALA A 281 -33.21 13.00 -5.44
CA ALA A 281 -32.25 12.36 -4.53
C ALA A 281 -32.61 12.72 -3.07
N PRO A 282 -32.79 11.74 -2.16
CA PRO A 282 -33.23 12.01 -0.78
C PRO A 282 -32.22 12.82 0.04
N ARG A 283 -30.97 12.92 -0.43
CA ARG A 283 -29.93 13.82 0.10
C ARG A 283 -28.96 14.18 -1.02
N LYS A 284 -28.52 15.45 -1.10
CA LYS A 284 -27.33 15.82 -1.89
C LYS A 284 -26.12 15.16 -1.24
N GLN A 285 -25.70 14.02 -1.77
CA GLN A 285 -24.45 13.39 -1.37
C GLN A 285 -23.31 14.12 -2.08
N SER A 286 -22.26 14.49 -1.36
CA SER A 286 -21.02 14.92 -2.01
C SER A 286 -20.43 13.67 -2.66
N PRO A 287 -20.29 13.61 -4.00
CA PRO A 287 -19.57 12.52 -4.61
C PRO A 287 -18.13 12.59 -4.09
N SER A 288 -17.50 11.46 -3.74
CA SER A 288 -16.06 11.41 -4.01
C SER A 288 -15.95 11.65 -5.51
N SER A 289 -15.09 12.55 -5.93
CA SER A 289 -14.81 12.97 -7.31
C SER A 289 -14.68 11.81 -8.33
N LEU A 290 -15.80 11.15 -8.69
CA LEU A 290 -15.86 9.86 -9.36
C LEU A 290 -15.28 8.70 -8.53
N LYS A 291 -15.81 7.49 -8.74
CA LYS A 291 -14.98 6.28 -8.76
C LYS A 291 -14.08 6.45 -10.00
N MET A 292 -13.12 7.36 -9.88
CA MET A 292 -12.18 7.95 -10.86
C MET A 292 -12.43 7.57 -12.33
N LEU A 293 -13.01 8.49 -13.10
CA LEU A 293 -12.92 8.56 -14.57
C LEU A 293 -13.42 7.38 -15.44
N ARG A 294 -14.12 6.36 -14.91
CA ARG A 294 -14.82 5.35 -15.75
C ARG A 294 -16.24 5.77 -16.18
N GLU A 295 -16.38 7.06 -16.49
CA GLU A 295 -17.43 7.65 -17.34
C GLU A 295 -16.79 8.33 -18.58
N VAL A 296 -15.66 7.80 -19.08
CA VAL A 296 -15.12 8.17 -20.40
C VAL A 296 -15.11 6.95 -21.30
#